data_AF-A0A624CY95-F1
#
_entry.id   AF-A0A624CY95-F1
#
_cell.length_a   1.000
_cell.length_b   1.000
_cell.length_c   1.000
_cell.angle_alpha   90.00
_cell.angle_beta   90.00
_cell.angle_gamma   90.00
#
_symmetry.space_group_name_H-M   'P 1'
#
loop_
_entity.id
_entity.type
_entity.pdbx_description
1 polymer ?
#
loop_
_entity_poly.entity_id
_entity_poly.type
_entity_poly.pdbx_seq_one_letter_code
_entity_poly.pdbx_strand_id
1 'polypeptide(L)'
;MEQEFIHEEAVLRVGEVCEVSGRTISILVDKNKNLSDLFFRGKVLKNVSVGGFIEIKKGFMSLIGKIEAEKILEEKNPLGSGAESIRFRRYLTVSLSGYVDRNGHFTVGTRELPLIGNEAFIVTEEIIQLIHQIVRAQTCAITFARTDLEDIDITLPVSGLLNSHIAIFGNTGSGKSNTLASLYKHGYAALSEMLKESFQSKCKFILFDFNGEYGADECITSEKIVYNLSTYNDQGDKIPMPEGVLLEHEILSVLTDATDKTQKPFLRRVLELKSAVHRSDAPIDFFRNILKKKIRETLCGSDKTRCDALLDLFRPIFNDHEHMTSDLEFHFGRKVWFNNTGRFFDSPEDTEHSNLFRLAESYEFPNDVIESLLGFMYLQLILEFLSGRSNPEHIAPVVNRMSANRKDIRKVFDTNGNRDFWGNSNFVVINLNMVNLTMKKTLPLLLAKWAYADKKAGDPYSTLSLIIDEAHNILSNTSFRETESWKDYRLETFEEIIKEGRKFGVFVTLSSQRPNDISSTIISQAHNYFIHRLINQNDLYAIEKSVSYIDRLTEESIPTLSTGTCIFSGVVCPMPLKLRINELEIHHSPHSSTITFEEISLL
;
A
#
# COMPACT_ATOMS: atom_id res chain seq x y z
N MET A 1 -50.72 -10.78 -20.18
CA MET A 1 -49.65 -10.34 -21.10
C MET A 1 -49.87 -8.94 -21.68
N GLU A 2 -50.77 -8.67 -22.64
CA GLU A 2 -50.90 -7.29 -23.19
C GLU A 2 -51.36 -6.23 -22.17
N GLN A 3 -52.41 -6.52 -21.37
CA GLN A 3 -52.86 -5.58 -20.32
C GLN A 3 -51.82 -5.41 -19.19
N GLU A 4 -51.01 -6.43 -18.96
CA GLU A 4 -49.95 -6.45 -17.95
C GLU A 4 -48.78 -5.57 -18.40
N PHE A 5 -48.37 -5.71 -19.67
CA PHE A 5 -47.33 -4.88 -20.30
C PHE A 5 -47.70 -3.39 -20.35
N ILE A 6 -48.96 -3.07 -20.71
CA ILE A 6 -49.46 -1.68 -20.73
C ILE A 6 -49.49 -1.08 -19.31
N HIS A 7 -49.86 -1.88 -18.31
CA HIS A 7 -49.81 -1.43 -16.91
C HIS A 7 -48.37 -1.23 -16.42
N GLU A 8 -47.43 -2.09 -16.82
CA GLU A 8 -46.01 -1.93 -16.46
C GLU A 8 -45.39 -0.68 -17.07
N GLU A 9 -45.60 -0.42 -18.36
CA GLU A 9 -45.10 0.80 -19.01
C GLU A 9 -45.70 2.07 -18.40
N ALA A 10 -46.99 2.05 -18.05
CA ALA A 10 -47.63 3.19 -17.39
C ALA A 10 -47.06 3.47 -15.98
N VAL A 11 -46.67 2.42 -15.24
CA VAL A 11 -46.09 2.56 -13.90
C VAL A 11 -44.62 2.98 -13.95
N LEU A 12 -43.87 2.63 -14.99
CA LEU A 12 -42.44 2.97 -15.10
C LEU A 12 -42.18 4.28 -15.85
N ARG A 13 -43.11 4.73 -16.69
CA ARG A 13 -42.98 6.00 -17.44
C ARG A 13 -42.84 7.20 -16.49
N VAL A 14 -41.84 8.03 -16.76
CA VAL A 14 -41.52 9.24 -16.02
C VAL A 14 -42.07 10.48 -16.70
N GLY A 15 -41.98 10.53 -18.03
CA GLY A 15 -42.25 11.75 -18.77
C GLY A 15 -41.81 11.68 -20.24
N GLU A 16 -41.69 12.84 -20.86
CA GLU A 16 -41.32 12.98 -22.27
C GLU A 16 -40.19 13.99 -22.49
N VAL A 17 -39.36 13.74 -23.50
CA VAL A 17 -38.27 14.64 -23.90
C VAL A 17 -38.86 15.91 -24.50
N CYS A 18 -38.60 17.06 -23.89
CA CYS A 18 -39.07 18.35 -24.38
C CYS A 18 -37.98 19.22 -25.02
N GLU A 19 -36.71 18.98 -24.70
CA GLU A 19 -35.57 19.71 -25.27
C GLU A 19 -34.35 18.78 -25.44
N VAL A 20 -33.60 18.96 -26.52
CA VAL A 20 -32.37 18.23 -26.81
C VAL A 20 -31.28 19.24 -27.17
N SER A 21 -30.31 19.42 -26.28
CA SER A 21 -29.18 20.32 -26.45
C SER A 21 -27.87 19.53 -26.37
N GLY A 22 -27.44 19.01 -27.52
CA GLY A 22 -26.30 18.10 -27.59
C GLY A 22 -26.53 16.84 -26.75
N ARG A 23 -25.70 16.62 -25.72
CA ARG A 23 -25.83 15.48 -24.79
C ARG A 23 -26.76 15.74 -23.60
N THR A 24 -27.22 16.98 -23.46
CA THR A 24 -28.07 17.41 -22.36
C THR A 24 -29.53 17.40 -22.83
N ILE A 25 -30.35 16.60 -22.15
CA ILE A 25 -31.74 16.35 -22.48
C ILE A 25 -32.62 16.91 -21.38
N SER A 26 -33.66 17.64 -21.73
CA SER A 26 -34.69 18.08 -20.78
C SER A 26 -35.90 17.18 -20.91
N ILE A 27 -36.33 16.60 -19.80
CA ILE A 27 -37.50 15.71 -19.72
C ILE A 27 -38.56 16.39 -18.86
N LEU A 28 -39.75 16.56 -19.42
CA LEU A 28 -40.93 17.03 -18.69
C LEU A 28 -41.55 15.84 -17.96
N VAL A 29 -41.64 15.91 -16.63
CA VAL A 29 -42.16 14.81 -15.79
C VAL A 29 -43.68 14.80 -15.80
N ASP A 30 -44.27 13.61 -15.92
CA ASP A 30 -45.71 13.38 -15.88
C ASP A 30 -46.28 13.74 -14.50
N LYS A 31 -47.48 14.36 -14.49
CA LYS A 31 -48.10 14.93 -13.27
C LYS A 31 -48.35 13.92 -12.16
N ASN A 32 -48.53 12.64 -12.51
CA ASN A 32 -48.79 11.54 -11.57
C ASN A 32 -47.51 10.94 -10.98
N LYS A 33 -46.31 11.42 -11.36
CA LYS A 33 -45.01 10.92 -10.87
C LYS A 33 -44.30 11.84 -9.87
N ASN A 34 -45.06 12.52 -9.03
CA ASN A 34 -44.55 13.41 -7.98
C ASN A 34 -44.25 12.72 -6.62
N LEU A 35 -44.43 11.40 -6.51
CA LEU A 35 -44.10 10.65 -5.30
C LEU A 35 -42.60 10.34 -5.24
N SER A 36 -42.02 10.17 -4.04
CA SER A 36 -40.60 9.78 -3.88
C SER A 36 -40.34 8.32 -4.25
N ASP A 37 -41.35 7.46 -4.05
CA ASP A 37 -41.24 6.01 -4.19
C ASP A 37 -42.48 5.45 -4.91
N LEU A 38 -42.28 4.35 -5.65
CA LEU A 38 -43.28 3.65 -6.43
C LEU A 38 -43.29 2.17 -6.02
N PHE A 39 -44.46 1.57 -5.87
CA PHE A 39 -44.57 0.12 -5.64
C PHE A 39 -44.68 -0.60 -6.99
N PHE A 40 -43.75 -1.52 -7.28
CA PHE A 40 -43.75 -2.31 -8.51
C PHE A 40 -43.35 -3.76 -8.23
N ARG A 41 -44.20 -4.71 -8.66
CA ARG A 41 -44.01 -6.16 -8.47
C ARG A 41 -43.64 -6.56 -7.02
N GLY A 42 -44.23 -5.90 -6.02
CA GLY A 42 -43.99 -6.18 -4.60
C GLY A 42 -42.68 -5.61 -4.04
N LYS A 43 -41.90 -4.88 -4.84
CA LYS A 43 -40.72 -4.12 -4.41
C LYS A 43 -41.01 -2.61 -4.40
N VAL A 44 -40.32 -1.88 -3.53
CA VAL A 44 -40.29 -0.40 -3.55
C VAL A 44 -39.23 0.03 -4.54
N LEU A 45 -39.63 0.74 -5.60
CA LEU A 45 -38.74 1.41 -6.53
C LEU A 45 -38.63 2.87 -6.13
N LYS A 46 -37.41 3.38 -5.95
CA LYS A 46 -37.18 4.81 -5.82
C LYS A 46 -37.58 5.50 -7.12
N ASN A 47 -38.37 6.57 -7.00
CA ASN A 47 -38.70 7.40 -8.14
C ASN A 47 -37.49 8.27 -8.52
N VAL A 48 -37.60 9.00 -9.63
CA VAL A 48 -36.55 9.84 -10.19
C VAL A 48 -35.90 10.76 -9.15
N SER A 49 -34.58 10.60 -9.01
CA SER A 49 -33.71 11.45 -8.18
C SER A 49 -32.45 11.88 -8.94
N VAL A 50 -31.91 13.04 -8.58
CA VAL A 50 -30.59 13.49 -9.09
C VAL A 50 -29.52 12.44 -8.79
N GLY A 51 -28.68 12.14 -9.78
CA GLY A 51 -27.67 11.09 -9.76
C GLY A 51 -28.17 9.72 -10.22
N GLY A 52 -29.49 9.49 -10.27
CA GLY A 52 -30.08 8.25 -10.78
C GLY A 52 -30.04 8.16 -12.31
N PHE A 53 -30.31 6.96 -12.83
CA PHE A 53 -30.40 6.72 -14.26
C PHE A 53 -31.84 6.79 -14.77
N ILE A 54 -31.98 7.10 -16.05
CA ILE A 54 -33.26 7.07 -16.77
C ILE A 54 -33.07 6.45 -18.14
N GLU A 55 -34.05 5.68 -18.57
CA GLU A 55 -34.12 5.08 -19.90
C GLU A 55 -34.98 5.95 -20.81
N ILE A 56 -34.47 6.35 -21.98
CA ILE A 56 -35.24 7.04 -23.01
C ILE A 56 -35.40 6.10 -24.19
N LYS A 57 -36.65 5.70 -24.47
CA LYS A 57 -36.94 4.76 -25.56
C LYS A 57 -36.95 5.49 -26.90
N LYS A 58 -36.12 5.01 -27.83
CA LYS A 58 -36.08 5.49 -29.21
C LYS A 58 -36.14 4.32 -30.19
N GLY A 59 -37.36 3.97 -30.60
CA GLY A 59 -37.59 2.81 -31.46
C GLY A 59 -37.20 1.51 -30.77
N PHE A 60 -36.18 0.82 -31.30
CA PHE A 60 -35.64 -0.43 -30.74
C PHE A 60 -34.35 -0.23 -29.93
N MET A 61 -33.99 1.01 -29.61
CA MET A 61 -32.83 1.31 -28.77
C MET A 61 -33.27 2.02 -27.50
N SER A 62 -32.56 1.73 -26.42
CA SER A 62 -32.76 2.36 -25.13
C SER A 62 -31.56 3.26 -24.84
N LEU A 63 -31.78 4.57 -24.86
CA LEU A 63 -30.75 5.54 -24.50
C LEU A 63 -30.74 5.68 -22.98
N ILE A 64 -29.58 5.53 -22.36
CA ILE A 64 -29.43 5.66 -20.91
C ILE A 64 -28.84 7.02 -20.61
N GLY A 65 -29.50 7.78 -19.74
CA GLY A 65 -29.01 9.05 -19.24
C GLY A 65 -28.94 9.09 -17.72
N LYS A 66 -28.03 9.93 -17.20
CA LYS A 66 -27.89 10.24 -15.77
C LYS A 66 -28.59 11.57 -15.48
N ILE A 67 -29.38 11.61 -14.42
CA ILE A 67 -30.12 12.80 -14.03
C ILE A 67 -29.15 13.76 -13.32
N GLU A 68 -28.86 14.89 -13.95
CA GLU A 68 -27.90 15.89 -13.46
C GLU A 68 -28.55 16.90 -12.52
N ALA A 69 -29.79 17.28 -12.83
CA ALA A 69 -30.50 18.30 -12.08
C ALA A 69 -32.02 18.13 -12.22
N GLU A 70 -32.72 18.67 -11.24
CA GLU A 70 -34.17 18.79 -11.26
C GLU A 70 -34.56 20.27 -11.12
N LYS A 71 -35.52 20.70 -11.93
CA LYS A 71 -36.02 22.07 -11.94
C LYS A 71 -37.54 22.07 -11.86
N ILE A 72 -38.09 22.78 -10.88
CA ILE A 72 -39.53 23.00 -10.73
C ILE A 72 -39.84 24.44 -11.13
N LEU A 73 -40.76 24.60 -12.09
CA LEU A 73 -41.24 25.89 -12.56
C LEU A 73 -42.71 26.09 -12.21
N GLU A 74 -43.03 27.25 -11.66
CA GLU A 74 -44.41 27.69 -11.44
C GLU A 74 -44.95 28.34 -12.73
N GLU A 75 -46.00 27.75 -13.32
CA GLU A 75 -46.72 28.41 -14.40
C GLU A 75 -47.80 29.32 -13.82
N LYS A 76 -47.58 30.63 -13.90
CA LYS A 76 -48.61 31.63 -13.63
C LYS A 76 -49.42 31.84 -14.91
N ASN A 77 -50.68 31.41 -14.92
CA ASN A 77 -51.60 31.72 -16.01
C ASN A 77 -52.02 33.20 -15.93
N PRO A 78 -51.81 34.04 -16.97
CA PRO A 78 -52.22 35.43 -16.91
C PRO A 78 -53.73 35.66 -17.07
N LEU A 79 -54.52 34.65 -17.47
CA LEU A 79 -55.92 34.84 -17.87
C LEU A 79 -56.80 33.66 -17.43
N GLY A 80 -57.75 33.92 -16.52
CA GLY A 80 -58.87 33.02 -16.26
C GLY A 80 -59.40 33.08 -14.83
N SER A 81 -60.52 33.77 -14.62
CA SER A 81 -61.30 33.77 -13.39
C SER A 81 -61.91 32.38 -13.13
N GLY A 82 -61.33 31.62 -12.20
CA GLY A 82 -61.91 30.37 -11.72
C GLY A 82 -60.84 29.46 -11.12
N ALA A 83 -60.74 29.45 -9.79
CA ALA A 83 -59.81 28.68 -8.96
C ALA A 83 -58.35 28.69 -9.46
N GLU A 84 -57.51 29.52 -8.84
CA GLU A 84 -56.05 29.52 -9.02
C GLU A 84 -55.47 28.13 -8.67
N SER A 85 -55.50 27.18 -9.59
CA SER A 85 -54.70 25.97 -9.49
C SER A 85 -53.28 26.36 -9.87
N ILE A 86 -52.43 26.63 -8.88
CA ILE A 86 -50.99 26.77 -9.11
C ILE A 86 -50.52 25.46 -9.74
N ARG A 87 -50.05 25.51 -11.00
CA ARG A 87 -49.55 24.34 -11.72
C ARG A 87 -48.03 24.40 -11.73
N PHE A 88 -47.42 23.44 -11.05
CA PHE A 88 -45.99 23.23 -11.10
C PHE A 88 -45.65 22.27 -12.25
N ARG A 89 -44.63 22.62 -13.04
CA ARG A 89 -44.00 21.72 -14.00
C ARG A 89 -42.62 21.33 -13.51
N ARG A 90 -42.35 20.04 -13.50
CA ARG A 90 -41.08 19.47 -13.08
C ARG A 90 -40.31 19.03 -14.33
N TYR A 91 -39.07 19.50 -14.44
CA TYR A 91 -38.15 19.20 -15.52
C TYR A 91 -36.93 18.50 -14.96
N LEU A 92 -36.46 17.48 -15.67
CA LEU A 92 -35.21 16.79 -15.38
C LEU A 92 -34.20 17.15 -16.44
N THR A 93 -33.03 17.60 -16.02
CA THR A 93 -31.87 17.74 -16.89
C THR A 93 -31.10 16.43 -16.83
N VAL A 94 -30.93 15.78 -17.98
CA VAL A 94 -30.33 14.46 -18.10
C VAL A 94 -29.13 14.53 -19.04
N SER A 95 -27.98 14.04 -18.59
CA SER A 95 -26.81 13.84 -19.43
C SER A 95 -26.85 12.43 -20.04
N LEU A 96 -26.77 12.31 -21.36
CA LEU A 96 -26.70 11.00 -21.98
C LEU A 96 -25.40 10.30 -21.58
N SER A 97 -25.51 9.06 -21.09
CA SER A 97 -24.40 8.24 -20.61
C SER A 97 -24.02 7.16 -21.62
N GLY A 98 -25.02 6.45 -22.17
CA GLY A 98 -24.80 5.33 -23.07
C GLY A 98 -26.08 4.90 -23.77
N TYR A 99 -26.04 3.74 -24.43
CA TYR A 99 -27.22 3.11 -25.01
C TYR A 99 -27.15 1.59 -24.86
N VAL A 100 -28.32 0.96 -24.77
CA VAL A 100 -28.48 -0.49 -24.87
C VAL A 100 -28.93 -0.81 -26.30
N ASP A 101 -28.18 -1.67 -26.97
CA ASP A 101 -28.48 -2.11 -28.33
C ASP A 101 -29.58 -3.19 -28.36
N ARG A 102 -29.97 -3.62 -29.56
CA ARG A 102 -31.01 -4.66 -29.75
C ARG A 102 -30.59 -6.03 -29.21
N ASN A 103 -29.30 -6.24 -28.98
CA ASN A 103 -28.77 -7.48 -28.43
C ASN A 103 -28.66 -7.44 -26.90
N GLY A 104 -29.20 -6.39 -26.27
CA GLY A 104 -29.12 -6.20 -24.82
C GLY A 104 -27.72 -5.86 -24.35
N HIS A 105 -26.83 -5.32 -25.19
CA HIS A 105 -25.50 -4.88 -24.78
C HIS A 105 -25.49 -3.38 -24.52
N PHE A 106 -25.12 -2.99 -23.31
CA PHE A 106 -24.83 -1.59 -23.00
C PHE A 106 -23.55 -1.12 -23.71
N THR A 107 -23.50 0.12 -24.15
CA THR A 107 -22.29 0.76 -24.68
C THR A 107 -22.21 2.18 -24.17
N VAL A 108 -21.08 2.54 -23.57
CA VAL A 108 -20.81 3.92 -23.12
C VAL A 108 -20.67 4.84 -24.33
N GLY A 109 -21.18 6.06 -24.20
CA GLY A 109 -21.14 7.05 -25.27
C GLY A 109 -22.43 7.08 -26.07
N THR A 110 -22.57 8.13 -26.89
CA THR A 110 -23.81 8.41 -27.62
C THR A 110 -23.62 8.09 -29.09
N ARG A 111 -24.33 7.09 -29.58
CA ARG A 111 -24.44 6.83 -31.03
C ARG A 111 -25.50 7.72 -31.68
N GLU A 112 -26.58 7.97 -30.95
CA GLU A 112 -27.71 8.79 -31.38
C GLU A 112 -28.19 9.69 -30.25
N LEU A 113 -28.85 10.78 -30.62
CA LEU A 113 -29.57 11.65 -29.70
C LEU A 113 -31.07 11.27 -29.69
N PRO A 114 -31.78 11.45 -28.56
CA PRO A 114 -33.23 11.29 -28.53
C PRO A 114 -33.91 12.35 -29.38
N LEU A 115 -35.17 12.10 -29.74
CA LEU A 115 -36.04 13.07 -30.38
C LEU A 115 -36.98 13.70 -29.35
N ILE A 116 -37.43 14.92 -29.63
CA ILE A 116 -38.52 15.54 -28.87
C ILE A 116 -39.75 14.63 -28.95
N GLY A 117 -40.39 14.41 -27.80
CA GLY A 117 -41.52 13.50 -27.64
C GLY A 117 -41.14 12.03 -27.39
N ASN A 118 -39.85 11.66 -27.34
CA ASN A 118 -39.47 10.33 -26.87
C ASN A 118 -39.80 10.18 -25.38
N GLU A 119 -40.33 9.02 -25.00
CA GLU A 119 -40.76 8.72 -23.64
C GLU A 119 -39.57 8.26 -22.79
N ALA A 120 -39.59 8.70 -21.54
CA ALA A 120 -38.58 8.37 -20.54
C ALA A 120 -39.17 7.49 -19.44
N PHE A 121 -38.39 6.52 -18.96
CA PHE A 121 -38.78 5.47 -18.02
C PHE A 121 -37.74 5.32 -16.92
N ILE A 122 -38.20 4.92 -15.73
CA ILE A 122 -37.31 4.50 -14.64
C ILE A 122 -36.58 3.24 -15.09
N VAL A 123 -35.27 3.20 -14.89
CA VAL A 123 -34.48 1.99 -15.17
C VAL A 123 -34.82 0.88 -14.18
N THR A 124 -34.90 -0.35 -14.68
CA THR A 124 -35.07 -1.54 -13.86
C THR A 124 -33.75 -2.00 -13.25
N GLU A 125 -33.83 -2.86 -12.22
CA GLU A 125 -32.66 -3.52 -11.61
C GLU A 125 -31.81 -4.26 -12.67
N GLU A 126 -32.46 -4.90 -13.63
CA GLU A 126 -31.81 -5.58 -14.77
C GLU A 126 -31.00 -4.60 -15.63
N ILE A 127 -31.57 -3.43 -15.96
CA ILE A 127 -30.87 -2.40 -16.73
C ILE A 127 -29.72 -1.79 -15.92
N ILE A 128 -29.89 -1.59 -14.61
CA ILE A 128 -28.80 -1.09 -13.74
C ILE A 128 -27.62 -2.06 -13.72
N GLN A 129 -27.88 -3.34 -13.52
CA GLN A 129 -26.84 -4.38 -13.59
C GLN A 129 -26.17 -4.42 -14.98
N LEU A 130 -26.96 -4.19 -16.05
CA LEU A 130 -26.46 -4.14 -17.42
C LEU A 130 -25.62 -2.89 -17.72
N ILE A 131 -26.03 -1.71 -17.26
CA ILE A 131 -25.28 -0.44 -17.40
C ILE A 131 -23.89 -0.61 -16.78
N HIS A 132 -23.84 -1.27 -15.64
CA HIS A 132 -22.60 -1.49 -14.93
C HIS A 132 -21.77 -2.65 -15.51
N GLN A 133 -22.34 -3.47 -16.43
CA GLN A 133 -21.65 -4.54 -17.18
C GLN A 133 -20.80 -5.49 -16.34
N ILE A 134 -21.21 -5.71 -15.10
CA ILE A 134 -20.22 -6.06 -14.09
C ILE A 134 -19.79 -7.53 -14.18
N VAL A 135 -20.63 -8.42 -14.68
CA VAL A 135 -20.34 -9.86 -14.75
C VAL A 135 -20.83 -10.43 -16.08
N ARG A 136 -19.94 -11.08 -16.83
CA ARG A 136 -20.35 -11.96 -17.94
C ARG A 136 -20.74 -13.31 -17.35
N ALA A 137 -21.67 -14.02 -17.97
CA ALA A 137 -21.98 -15.39 -17.57
C ALA A 137 -20.68 -16.22 -17.45
N GLN A 138 -20.49 -16.90 -16.32
CA GLN A 138 -19.32 -17.75 -15.97
C GLN A 138 -18.05 -17.03 -15.44
N THR A 139 -18.04 -15.72 -15.19
CA THR A 139 -16.89 -15.07 -14.51
C THR A 139 -17.02 -15.09 -12.99
N CYS A 140 -15.94 -15.45 -12.29
CA CYS A 140 -15.86 -15.35 -10.84
C CYS A 140 -16.04 -13.88 -10.40
N ALA A 141 -16.94 -13.65 -9.44
CA ALA A 141 -17.36 -12.32 -9.02
C ALA A 141 -17.69 -12.28 -7.53
N ILE A 142 -17.66 -11.08 -6.95
CA ILE A 142 -17.87 -10.82 -5.53
C ILE A 142 -18.94 -9.76 -5.32
N THR A 143 -19.79 -9.97 -4.32
CA THR A 143 -20.84 -9.03 -3.92
C THR A 143 -20.55 -8.59 -2.50
N PHE A 144 -20.20 -7.31 -2.34
CA PHE A 144 -19.85 -6.74 -1.03
C PHE A 144 -20.36 -5.30 -0.85
N ALA A 145 -21.13 -4.80 -1.81
CA ALA A 145 -21.62 -3.43 -1.83
C ALA A 145 -22.97 -3.34 -2.55
N ARG A 146 -23.70 -2.27 -2.25
CA ARG A 146 -24.97 -1.90 -2.89
C ARG A 146 -24.87 -0.53 -3.53
N THR A 147 -25.70 -0.25 -4.53
CA THR A 147 -25.85 1.14 -5.00
C THR A 147 -26.46 1.99 -3.89
N ASP A 148 -25.92 3.19 -3.64
CA ASP A 148 -26.41 4.05 -2.55
C ASP A 148 -27.79 4.66 -2.86
N LEU A 149 -28.09 4.86 -4.15
CA LEU A 149 -29.36 5.43 -4.57
C LEU A 149 -30.45 4.36 -4.61
N GLU A 150 -30.26 3.29 -5.37
CA GLU A 150 -31.30 2.29 -5.66
C GLU A 150 -31.31 1.10 -4.68
N ASP A 151 -30.32 0.99 -3.78
CA ASP A 151 -30.17 -0.13 -2.82
C ASP A 151 -30.10 -1.51 -3.48
N ILE A 152 -29.45 -1.57 -4.65
CA ILE A 152 -29.29 -2.80 -5.43
C ILE A 152 -27.92 -3.43 -5.16
N ASP A 153 -27.88 -4.73 -4.91
CA ASP A 153 -26.62 -5.47 -4.76
C ASP A 153 -25.77 -5.41 -6.04
N ILE A 154 -24.53 -4.95 -5.88
CA ILE A 154 -23.57 -4.80 -6.96
C ILE A 154 -22.52 -5.91 -6.86
N THR A 155 -22.41 -6.68 -7.94
CA THR A 155 -21.52 -7.84 -8.02
C THR A 155 -20.35 -7.50 -8.94
N LEU A 156 -19.14 -7.31 -8.40
CA LEU A 156 -17.91 -6.96 -9.14
C LEU A 156 -17.14 -8.20 -9.61
N PRO A 157 -16.57 -8.26 -10.83
CA PRO A 157 -15.75 -9.40 -11.24
C PRO A 157 -14.44 -9.40 -10.45
N VAL A 158 -13.97 -10.59 -10.10
CA VAL A 158 -12.66 -10.75 -9.44
C VAL A 158 -11.53 -10.38 -10.42
N SER A 159 -11.68 -10.79 -11.68
CA SER A 159 -10.77 -10.39 -12.76
C SER A 159 -11.03 -8.95 -13.18
N GLY A 160 -9.96 -8.18 -13.32
CA GLY A 160 -9.96 -6.73 -13.49
C GLY A 160 -9.89 -5.98 -12.15
N LEU A 161 -10.38 -6.57 -11.06
CA LEU A 161 -10.36 -5.97 -9.72
C LEU A 161 -9.12 -6.40 -8.93
N LEU A 162 -9.02 -7.68 -8.51
CA LEU A 162 -7.93 -8.14 -7.64
C LEU A 162 -6.59 -8.36 -8.37
N ASN A 163 -6.62 -8.55 -9.69
CA ASN A 163 -5.42 -8.58 -10.53
C ASN A 163 -5.12 -7.21 -11.16
N SER A 164 -5.29 -6.15 -10.36
CA SER A 164 -5.03 -4.77 -10.74
C SER A 164 -4.52 -3.96 -9.54
N HIS A 165 -3.96 -2.77 -9.78
CA HIS A 165 -3.65 -1.85 -8.69
C HIS A 165 -4.91 -1.16 -8.19
N ILE A 166 -5.11 -1.10 -6.87
CA ILE A 166 -6.31 -0.53 -6.24
C ILE A 166 -5.91 0.63 -5.34
N ALA A 167 -6.70 1.69 -5.32
CA ALA A 167 -6.55 2.78 -4.38
C ALA A 167 -7.83 3.01 -3.58
N ILE A 168 -7.73 3.10 -2.26
CA ILE A 168 -8.82 3.32 -1.32
C ILE A 168 -8.51 4.62 -0.57
N PHE A 169 -9.30 5.66 -0.80
CA PHE A 169 -9.08 6.98 -0.22
C PHE A 169 -10.24 7.42 0.66
N GLY A 170 -9.97 8.19 1.70
CA GLY A 170 -11.01 8.71 2.60
C GLY A 170 -10.52 9.16 3.96
N ASN A 171 -11.23 10.08 4.61
CA ASN A 171 -10.90 10.55 5.95
C ASN A 171 -10.99 9.43 7.00
N THR A 172 -10.47 9.67 8.21
CA THR A 172 -10.67 8.75 9.36
C THR A 172 -12.18 8.56 9.64
N GLY A 173 -12.59 7.33 9.93
CA GLY A 173 -13.99 6.99 10.20
C GLY A 173 -14.93 7.05 9.00
N SER A 174 -14.41 7.15 7.77
CA SER A 174 -15.24 7.17 6.55
C SER A 174 -15.64 5.79 6.04
N GLY A 175 -14.94 4.71 6.45
CA GLY A 175 -15.22 3.33 6.01
C GLY A 175 -14.12 2.67 5.18
N LYS A 176 -12.92 3.29 5.07
CA LYS A 176 -11.76 2.73 4.35
C LYS A 176 -11.39 1.31 4.80
N SER A 177 -11.11 1.11 6.08
CA SER A 177 -10.67 -0.19 6.62
C SER A 177 -11.71 -1.27 6.39
N ASN A 178 -13.01 -0.95 6.57
CA ASN A 178 -14.11 -1.86 6.24
C ASN A 178 -14.13 -2.22 4.74
N THR A 179 -13.87 -1.26 3.87
CA THR A 179 -13.80 -1.51 2.41
C THR A 179 -12.64 -2.41 2.05
N LEU A 180 -11.45 -2.15 2.60
CA LEU A 180 -10.27 -3.00 2.39
C LEU A 180 -10.53 -4.42 2.89
N ALA A 181 -11.00 -4.55 4.13
CA ALA A 181 -11.30 -5.85 4.73
C ALA A 181 -12.38 -6.60 3.96
N SER A 182 -13.46 -5.92 3.56
CA SER A 182 -14.58 -6.54 2.84
C SER A 182 -14.17 -6.97 1.43
N LEU A 183 -13.42 -6.13 0.71
CA LEU A 183 -12.87 -6.46 -0.61
C LEU A 183 -12.00 -7.72 -0.55
N TYR A 184 -11.06 -7.77 0.40
CA TYR A 184 -10.15 -8.91 0.50
C TYR A 184 -10.80 -10.14 1.10
N LYS A 185 -11.78 -10.01 2.01
CA LYS A 185 -12.53 -11.16 2.53
C LYS A 185 -13.27 -11.89 1.41
N HIS A 186 -14.11 -11.17 0.68
CA HIS A 186 -14.89 -11.75 -0.42
C HIS A 186 -13.98 -12.18 -1.57
N GLY A 187 -12.94 -11.39 -1.86
CA GLY A 187 -11.95 -11.71 -2.87
C GLY A 187 -11.15 -12.98 -2.59
N TYR A 188 -10.69 -13.14 -1.35
CA TYR A 188 -9.95 -14.33 -0.90
C TYR A 188 -10.83 -15.58 -0.98
N ALA A 189 -12.07 -15.51 -0.50
CA ALA A 189 -13.02 -16.62 -0.59
C ALA A 189 -13.32 -17.01 -2.05
N ALA A 190 -13.56 -16.02 -2.92
CA ALA A 190 -13.85 -16.25 -4.33
C ALA A 190 -12.65 -16.84 -5.10
N LEU A 191 -11.42 -16.40 -4.79
CA LEU A 191 -10.21 -16.98 -5.37
C LEU A 191 -9.93 -18.39 -4.85
N SER A 192 -10.19 -18.65 -3.56
CA SER A 192 -10.07 -19.98 -2.95
C SER A 192 -10.99 -20.98 -3.63
N GLU A 193 -12.27 -20.64 -3.82
CA GLU A 193 -13.22 -21.51 -4.52
C GLU A 193 -12.85 -21.71 -6.00
N MET A 194 -12.35 -20.67 -6.66
CA MET A 194 -11.97 -20.72 -8.08
C MET A 194 -10.72 -21.58 -8.32
N LEU A 195 -9.71 -21.50 -7.45
CA LEU A 195 -8.40 -22.14 -7.64
C LEU A 195 -8.22 -23.42 -6.83
N LYS A 196 -9.07 -23.68 -5.84
CA LYS A 196 -9.09 -24.88 -4.98
C LYS A 196 -7.69 -25.22 -4.47
N GLU A 197 -7.20 -26.43 -4.75
CA GLU A 197 -5.90 -26.93 -4.30
C GLU A 197 -4.71 -26.05 -4.75
N SER A 198 -4.84 -25.31 -5.86
CA SER A 198 -3.79 -24.43 -6.34
C SER A 198 -3.75 -23.06 -5.64
N PHE A 199 -4.77 -22.70 -4.87
CA PHE A 199 -4.91 -21.35 -4.32
C PHE A 199 -3.73 -20.92 -3.44
N GLN A 200 -3.33 -21.77 -2.48
CA GLN A 200 -2.25 -21.45 -1.54
C GLN A 200 -0.90 -21.26 -2.23
N SER A 201 -0.62 -22.04 -3.28
CA SER A 201 0.65 -21.93 -4.02
C SER A 201 0.65 -20.82 -5.07
N LYS A 202 -0.53 -20.42 -5.58
CA LYS A 202 -0.66 -19.48 -6.70
C LYS A 202 -0.99 -18.05 -6.29
N CYS A 203 -1.63 -17.81 -5.15
CA CYS A 203 -2.06 -16.46 -4.76
C CYS A 203 -1.52 -16.10 -3.40
N LYS A 204 -0.64 -15.12 -3.32
CA LYS A 204 -0.02 -14.64 -2.07
C LYS A 204 -0.44 -13.21 -1.76
N PHE A 205 -0.69 -12.92 -0.48
CA PHE A 205 -1.14 -11.62 0.01
C PHE A 205 -0.27 -11.17 1.19
N ILE A 206 0.23 -9.94 1.16
CA ILE A 206 0.92 -9.31 2.28
C ILE A 206 0.19 -8.02 2.62
N LEU A 207 -0.31 -7.91 3.84
CA LEU A 207 -0.95 -6.72 4.38
C LEU A 207 -0.04 -6.05 5.40
N PHE A 208 0.35 -4.80 5.15
CA PHE A 208 1.08 -3.97 6.09
C PHE A 208 0.09 -3.16 6.93
N ASP A 209 -0.05 -3.52 8.19
CA ASP A 209 -1.00 -2.95 9.12
C ASP A 209 -0.28 -1.97 10.08
N PHE A 210 -0.49 -0.67 9.85
CA PHE A 210 0.18 0.38 10.63
C PHE A 210 -0.41 0.59 12.03
N ASN A 211 -1.70 0.29 12.19
CA ASN A 211 -2.47 0.60 13.39
C ASN A 211 -2.86 -0.64 14.19
N GLY A 212 -2.68 -1.85 13.63
CA GLY A 212 -3.05 -3.12 14.26
C GLY A 212 -4.54 -3.44 14.12
N GLU A 213 -5.20 -2.93 13.08
CA GLU A 213 -6.64 -3.08 12.86
C GLU A 213 -7.04 -4.48 12.35
N TYR A 214 -6.15 -5.19 11.67
CA TYR A 214 -6.47 -6.44 10.95
C TYR A 214 -5.92 -7.70 11.63
N GLY A 215 -5.43 -7.57 12.87
CA GLY A 215 -4.80 -8.66 13.62
C GLY A 215 -5.75 -9.71 14.20
N ALA A 216 -7.06 -9.45 14.27
CA ALA A 216 -8.04 -10.39 14.84
C ALA A 216 -8.14 -11.68 14.02
N ASP A 217 -8.29 -12.83 14.66
CA ASP A 217 -8.21 -14.17 14.03
C ASP A 217 -9.11 -14.33 12.79
N GLU A 218 -10.35 -13.85 12.83
CA GLU A 218 -11.31 -13.99 11.74
C GLU A 218 -11.33 -12.78 10.78
N CYS A 219 -10.61 -11.70 11.05
CA CYS A 219 -10.56 -10.53 10.17
C CYS A 219 -10.02 -10.91 8.77
N ILE A 220 -10.77 -10.62 7.70
CA ILE A 220 -10.50 -11.03 6.31
C ILE A 220 -10.57 -12.55 6.08
N THR A 221 -9.73 -13.33 6.75
CA THR A 221 -9.68 -14.80 6.67
C THR A 221 -9.08 -15.38 7.96
N SER A 222 -9.55 -16.54 8.39
CA SER A 222 -8.98 -17.32 9.50
C SER A 222 -7.70 -18.08 9.12
N GLU A 223 -7.38 -18.15 7.83
CA GLU A 223 -6.18 -18.85 7.35
C GLU A 223 -4.91 -17.98 7.38
N LYS A 224 -5.01 -16.71 7.77
CA LYS A 224 -3.87 -15.78 7.76
C LYS A 224 -2.85 -16.07 8.86
N ILE A 225 -1.62 -15.65 8.62
CA ILE A 225 -0.58 -15.51 9.65
C ILE A 225 -0.46 -14.03 10.01
N VAL A 226 -0.49 -13.71 11.31
CA VAL A 226 -0.26 -12.36 11.81
C VAL A 226 1.09 -12.33 12.51
N TYR A 227 2.01 -11.48 12.05
CA TYR A 227 3.26 -11.18 12.73
C TYR A 227 3.09 -9.91 13.57
N ASN A 228 2.93 -10.05 14.88
CA ASN A 228 2.82 -8.95 15.83
C ASN A 228 4.21 -8.46 16.25
N LEU A 229 4.78 -7.57 15.44
CA LEU A 229 6.14 -7.08 15.66
C LEU A 229 6.21 -6.08 16.81
N SER A 230 7.32 -6.11 17.56
CA SER A 230 7.59 -5.14 18.62
C SER A 230 9.05 -4.74 18.64
N THR A 231 9.32 -3.44 18.62
CA THR A 231 10.67 -2.90 18.90
C THR A 231 10.79 -2.40 20.34
N TYR A 232 9.68 -2.25 21.06
CA TYR A 232 9.67 -1.73 22.43
C TYR A 232 10.00 -2.80 23.47
N ASN A 233 9.74 -4.08 23.17
CA ASN A 233 10.03 -5.23 24.04
C ASN A 233 10.54 -6.42 23.20
N ASP A 234 10.95 -7.50 23.87
CA ASP A 234 11.44 -8.74 23.21
C ASP A 234 10.33 -9.81 23.06
N GLN A 235 9.06 -9.45 23.26
CA GLN A 235 7.92 -10.37 23.23
C GLN A 235 7.19 -10.38 21.88
N GLY A 236 7.61 -9.53 20.94
CA GLY A 236 7.02 -9.49 19.59
C GLY A 236 7.43 -10.70 18.75
N ASP A 237 6.59 -10.99 17.77
CA ASP A 237 6.90 -11.98 16.74
C ASP A 237 8.11 -11.55 15.91
N LYS A 238 8.75 -12.53 15.29
CA LYS A 238 9.87 -12.32 14.38
C LYS A 238 9.55 -12.83 12.99
N ILE A 239 9.89 -12.04 11.99
CA ILE A 239 9.78 -12.39 10.58
C ILE A 239 10.86 -13.41 10.24
N PRO A 240 10.51 -14.62 9.78
CA PRO A 240 11.48 -15.57 9.28
C PRO A 240 12.13 -15.03 8.01
N MET A 241 13.45 -14.82 8.05
CA MET A 241 14.21 -14.33 6.91
C MET A 241 15.62 -14.95 6.92
N PRO A 242 15.98 -15.79 5.94
CA PRO A 242 17.29 -16.44 5.91
C PRO A 242 18.44 -15.43 5.96
N GLU A 243 19.56 -15.78 6.63
CA GLU A 243 20.76 -14.93 6.68
C GLU A 243 21.20 -14.46 5.29
N GLY A 244 21.16 -15.34 4.29
CA GLY A 244 21.55 -15.01 2.93
C GLY A 244 20.75 -13.84 2.34
N VAL A 245 19.44 -13.78 2.60
CA VAL A 245 18.54 -12.72 2.13
C VAL A 245 18.80 -11.43 2.91
N LEU A 246 18.92 -11.52 4.25
CA LEU A 246 19.15 -10.34 5.09
C LEU A 246 20.49 -9.66 4.77
N LEU A 247 21.50 -10.44 4.36
CA LEU A 247 22.82 -9.97 3.98
C LEU A 247 22.96 -9.62 2.49
N GLU A 248 21.87 -9.57 1.73
CA GLU A 248 21.92 -9.06 0.36
C GLU A 248 22.27 -7.57 0.35
N HIS A 249 23.05 -7.17 -0.65
CA HIS A 249 23.54 -5.79 -0.81
C HIS A 249 22.40 -4.77 -0.80
N GLU A 250 21.29 -5.07 -1.49
CA GLU A 250 20.12 -4.21 -1.55
C GLU A 250 19.40 -4.11 -0.21
N ILE A 251 19.22 -5.22 0.51
CA ILE A 251 18.56 -5.26 1.82
C ILE A 251 19.37 -4.49 2.86
N LEU A 252 20.69 -4.67 2.89
CA LEU A 252 21.57 -3.90 3.77
C LEU A 252 21.57 -2.41 3.44
N SER A 253 21.50 -2.06 2.14
CA SER A 253 21.38 -0.67 1.71
C SER A 253 20.09 -0.02 2.23
N VAL A 254 19.00 -0.79 2.28
CA VAL A 254 17.71 -0.38 2.85
C VAL A 254 17.79 -0.23 4.37
N LEU A 255 18.32 -1.23 5.08
CA LEU A 255 18.42 -1.19 6.55
C LEU A 255 19.30 -0.06 7.08
N THR A 256 20.26 0.39 6.27
CA THR A 256 21.26 1.39 6.66
C THR A 256 21.12 2.71 5.93
N ASP A 257 20.08 2.94 5.14
CA ASP A 257 19.92 4.18 4.33
C ASP A 257 21.23 4.56 3.60
N ALA A 258 21.78 3.62 2.83
CA ALA A 258 23.09 3.78 2.22
C ALA A 258 23.03 4.63 0.94
N THR A 259 23.89 5.65 0.86
CA THR A 259 24.04 6.49 -0.35
C THR A 259 24.71 5.76 -1.51
N ASP A 260 24.27 6.04 -2.75
CA ASP A 260 24.71 5.30 -3.96
C ASP A 260 26.20 5.44 -4.26
N LYS A 261 26.76 6.64 -4.10
CA LYS A 261 28.11 6.94 -4.59
C LYS A 261 29.23 6.37 -3.71
N THR A 262 29.02 6.26 -2.40
CA THR A 262 30.08 5.92 -1.44
C THR A 262 29.72 4.75 -0.53
N GLN A 263 28.54 4.76 0.09
CA GLN A 263 28.15 3.78 1.11
C GLN A 263 27.71 2.45 0.50
N LYS A 264 26.92 2.45 -0.59
CA LYS A 264 26.55 1.20 -1.28
C LYS A 264 27.79 0.43 -1.81
N PRO A 265 28.78 1.07 -2.47
CA PRO A 265 30.02 0.39 -2.84
C PRO A 265 30.82 -0.15 -1.65
N PHE A 266 30.80 0.55 -0.52
CA PHE A 266 31.43 0.07 0.72
C PHE A 266 30.74 -1.21 1.22
N LEU A 267 29.41 -1.23 1.32
CA LEU A 267 28.65 -2.42 1.72
C LEU A 267 28.94 -3.61 0.80
N ARG A 268 29.05 -3.38 -0.51
CA ARG A 268 29.43 -4.43 -1.46
C ARG A 268 30.80 -5.02 -1.13
N ARG A 269 31.79 -4.18 -0.82
CA ARG A 269 33.14 -4.63 -0.41
C ARG A 269 33.13 -5.37 0.93
N VAL A 270 32.27 -4.97 1.88
CA VAL A 270 32.06 -5.71 3.14
C VAL A 270 31.58 -7.14 2.86
N LEU A 271 30.61 -7.29 1.97
CA LEU A 271 30.10 -8.61 1.57
C LEU A 271 31.14 -9.43 0.80
N GLU A 272 31.89 -8.79 -0.10
CA GLU A 272 33.02 -9.42 -0.81
C GLU A 272 34.07 -9.92 0.20
N LEU A 273 34.45 -9.10 1.19
CA LEU A 273 35.38 -9.50 2.26
C LEU A 273 34.84 -10.66 3.08
N LYS A 274 33.59 -10.58 3.57
CA LYS A 274 32.95 -11.68 4.32
C LYS A 274 32.94 -12.97 3.50
N SER A 275 32.59 -12.90 2.21
CA SER A 275 32.58 -14.06 1.32
C SER A 275 33.98 -14.65 1.11
N ALA A 276 35.01 -13.82 0.98
CA ALA A 276 36.39 -14.27 0.82
C ALA A 276 36.91 -14.99 2.09
N VAL A 277 36.58 -14.46 3.27
CA VAL A 277 36.93 -15.08 4.55
C VAL A 277 36.26 -16.44 4.71
N HIS A 278 34.95 -16.53 4.49
CA HIS A 278 34.19 -17.78 4.65
C HIS A 278 34.48 -18.84 3.58
N ARG A 279 35.08 -18.46 2.44
CA ARG A 279 35.55 -19.42 1.42
C ARG A 279 36.93 -20.01 1.72
N SER A 280 37.68 -19.47 2.68
CA SER A 280 38.98 -20.00 3.05
C SER A 280 38.85 -21.28 3.89
N ASP A 281 39.87 -22.14 3.86
CA ASP A 281 39.88 -23.41 4.62
C ASP A 281 39.81 -23.19 6.14
N ALA A 282 40.29 -22.04 6.62
CA ALA A 282 40.27 -21.64 8.03
C ALA A 282 39.76 -20.19 8.16
N PRO A 283 38.43 -19.95 8.10
CA PRO A 283 37.84 -18.60 8.08
C PRO A 283 38.24 -17.74 9.27
N ILE A 284 38.26 -18.33 10.47
CA ILE A 284 38.62 -17.59 11.69
C ILE A 284 40.09 -17.16 11.65
N ASP A 285 41.00 -18.05 11.27
CA ASP A 285 42.42 -17.74 11.21
C ASP A 285 42.73 -16.75 10.10
N PHE A 286 42.02 -16.84 8.97
CA PHE A 286 42.09 -15.84 7.90
C PHE A 286 41.71 -14.45 8.40
N PHE A 287 40.58 -14.32 9.12
CA PHE A 287 40.13 -13.06 9.70
C PHE A 287 41.10 -12.54 10.77
N ARG A 288 41.55 -13.40 11.70
CA ARG A 288 42.56 -13.07 12.72
C ARG A 288 43.85 -12.58 12.08
N ASN A 289 44.30 -13.20 10.99
CA ASN A 289 45.52 -12.79 10.29
C ASN A 289 45.37 -11.41 9.65
N ILE A 290 44.19 -11.06 9.11
CA ILE A 290 43.92 -9.69 8.65
C ILE A 290 43.96 -8.72 9.83
N LEU A 291 43.25 -9.02 10.93
CA LEU A 291 43.26 -8.17 12.14
C LEU A 291 44.68 -7.92 12.65
N LYS A 292 45.44 -8.99 12.91
CA LYS A 292 46.84 -8.92 13.38
C LYS A 292 47.71 -8.08 12.45
N LYS A 293 47.56 -8.25 11.14
CA LYS A 293 48.27 -7.43 10.14
C LYS A 293 47.90 -5.96 10.26
N LYS A 294 46.61 -5.63 10.42
CA LYS A 294 46.17 -4.23 10.53
C LYS A 294 46.53 -3.60 11.87
N ILE A 295 46.55 -4.37 12.94
CA ILE A 295 47.04 -3.92 14.25
C ILE A 295 48.53 -3.58 14.17
N ARG A 296 49.35 -4.44 13.53
CA ARG A 296 50.77 -4.15 13.27
C ARG A 296 50.94 -2.84 12.49
N GLU A 297 50.21 -2.67 11.39
CA GLU A 297 50.25 -1.44 10.59
C GLU A 297 49.86 -0.18 11.39
N THR A 298 48.88 -0.29 12.30
CA THR A 298 48.44 0.81 13.17
C THR A 298 49.48 1.12 14.26
N LEU A 299 49.95 0.12 15.01
CA LEU A 299 50.85 0.31 16.15
C LEU A 299 52.28 0.70 15.75
N CYS A 300 52.73 0.34 14.55
CA CYS A 300 53.98 0.84 13.98
C CYS A 300 53.83 2.23 13.30
N GLY A 301 52.63 2.83 13.34
CA GLY A 301 52.36 4.13 12.74
C GLY A 301 52.98 5.29 13.54
N SER A 302 53.55 6.27 12.82
CA SER A 302 54.23 7.43 13.42
C SER A 302 53.32 8.63 13.71
N ASP A 303 52.07 8.60 13.24
CA ASP A 303 51.08 9.66 13.44
C ASP A 303 50.10 9.25 14.54
N LYS A 304 50.28 9.82 15.74
CA LYS A 304 49.46 9.49 16.90
C LYS A 304 47.96 9.69 16.64
N THR A 305 47.57 10.84 16.09
CA THR A 305 46.15 11.17 15.89
C THR A 305 45.48 10.18 14.94
N ARG A 306 46.20 9.80 13.87
CA ARG A 306 45.74 8.79 12.92
C ARG A 306 45.63 7.41 13.57
N CYS A 307 46.60 7.04 14.43
CA CYS A 307 46.60 5.76 15.15
C CYS A 307 45.48 5.71 16.19
N ASP A 308 45.25 6.77 16.96
CA ASP A 308 44.16 6.88 17.94
C ASP A 308 42.80 6.69 17.25
N ALA A 309 42.58 7.34 16.11
CA ALA A 309 41.36 7.15 15.32
C ALA A 309 41.18 5.69 14.84
N LEU A 310 42.27 5.02 14.45
CA LEU A 310 42.23 3.60 14.09
C LEU A 310 41.95 2.69 15.28
N LEU A 311 42.56 2.97 16.44
CA LEU A 311 42.31 2.24 17.68
C LEU A 311 40.84 2.33 18.09
N ASP A 312 40.21 3.50 17.93
CA ASP A 312 38.78 3.66 18.18
C ASP A 312 37.90 2.82 17.24
N LEU A 313 38.33 2.60 15.99
CA LEU A 313 37.64 1.71 15.05
C LEU A 313 37.79 0.22 15.39
N PHE A 314 38.84 -0.17 16.13
CA PHE A 314 39.00 -1.55 16.61
C PHE A 314 38.11 -1.85 17.81
N ARG A 315 37.74 -0.86 18.64
CA ARG A 315 36.96 -1.10 19.87
C ARG A 315 35.69 -1.92 19.64
N PRO A 316 34.84 -1.62 18.64
CA PRO A 316 33.58 -2.35 18.44
C PRO A 316 33.80 -3.79 17.97
N ILE A 317 34.92 -4.09 17.29
CA ILE A 317 35.27 -5.47 16.90
C ILE A 317 35.51 -6.35 18.13
N PHE A 318 36.02 -5.75 19.22
CA PHE A 318 36.33 -6.43 20.47
C PHE A 318 35.31 -6.12 21.59
N ASN A 319 34.08 -5.74 21.23
CA ASN A 319 33.00 -5.43 22.20
C ASN A 319 33.39 -4.40 23.27
N ASP A 320 34.13 -3.36 22.88
CA ASP A 320 34.59 -2.28 23.77
C ASP A 320 35.37 -2.78 25.00
N HIS A 321 36.18 -3.84 24.83
CA HIS A 321 36.96 -4.45 25.92
C HIS A 321 37.78 -3.41 26.71
N GLU A 322 37.56 -3.34 28.02
CA GLU A 322 38.05 -2.28 28.92
C GLU A 322 39.57 -2.07 28.84
N HIS A 323 40.33 -3.15 28.73
CA HIS A 323 41.80 -3.14 28.72
C HIS A 323 42.44 -3.21 27.32
N MET A 324 41.68 -2.92 26.26
CA MET A 324 42.17 -3.08 24.88
C MET A 324 43.44 -2.27 24.58
N THR A 325 43.51 -1.03 25.09
CA THR A 325 44.64 -0.11 24.86
C THR A 325 45.30 0.33 26.16
N SER A 326 44.96 -0.29 27.30
CA SER A 326 45.43 0.14 28.63
C SER A 326 46.95 -0.02 28.81
N ASP A 327 47.55 -0.88 28.00
CA ASP A 327 48.98 -1.12 27.99
C ASP A 327 49.72 -0.23 27.00
N LEU A 328 49.05 0.66 26.25
CA LEU A 328 49.65 1.44 25.15
C LEU A 328 49.90 2.91 25.53
N GLU A 329 51.12 3.38 25.33
CA GLU A 329 51.51 4.79 25.44
C GLU A 329 52.27 5.25 24.19
N PHE A 330 52.15 6.54 23.82
CA PHE A 330 52.81 7.11 22.64
C PHE A 330 53.98 8.01 23.03
N HIS A 331 55.18 7.68 22.55
CA HIS A 331 56.36 8.48 22.80
C HIS A 331 56.54 9.57 21.72
N PHE A 332 56.19 10.83 22.04
CA PHE A 332 56.23 11.95 21.09
C PHE A 332 57.59 12.21 20.42
N GLY A 333 58.71 12.02 21.13
CA GLY A 333 60.05 12.25 20.57
C GLY A 333 60.44 11.25 19.48
N ARG A 334 60.34 9.94 19.77
CA ARG A 334 60.61 8.84 18.83
C ARG A 334 59.48 8.61 17.82
N LYS A 335 58.27 9.12 18.08
CA LYS A 335 57.04 8.88 17.30
C LYS A 335 56.69 7.39 17.19
N VAL A 336 56.85 6.66 18.30
CA VAL A 336 56.65 5.21 18.37
C VAL A 336 55.79 4.89 19.60
N TRP A 337 54.91 3.91 19.46
CA TRP A 337 54.13 3.35 20.56
C TRP A 337 55.01 2.46 21.44
N PHE A 338 54.76 2.43 22.74
CA PHE A 338 55.41 1.52 23.66
C PHE A 338 54.40 0.96 24.65
N ASN A 339 54.69 -0.21 25.20
CA ASN A 339 53.80 -0.83 26.16
C ASN A 339 54.12 -0.44 27.62
N ASN A 340 53.25 -0.81 28.56
CA ASN A 340 53.43 -0.61 30.01
C ASN A 340 54.68 -1.31 30.61
N THR A 341 55.34 -2.20 29.86
CA THR A 341 56.64 -2.80 30.24
C THR A 341 57.84 -1.98 29.77
N GLY A 342 57.62 -0.85 29.10
CA GLY A 342 58.66 0.03 28.54
C GLY A 342 59.21 -0.42 27.19
N ARG A 343 58.56 -1.39 26.53
CA ARG A 343 58.99 -1.91 25.22
C ARG A 343 58.45 -1.05 24.10
N PHE A 344 59.35 -0.45 23.32
CA PHE A 344 58.99 0.29 22.10
C PHE A 344 58.63 -0.66 20.97
N PHE A 345 57.62 -0.30 20.17
CA PHE A 345 57.17 -1.06 19.01
C PHE A 345 57.93 -0.63 17.75
N ASP A 346 59.24 -0.90 17.75
CA ASP A 346 60.14 -0.53 16.65
C ASP A 346 60.03 -1.52 15.47
N SER A 347 59.61 -2.78 15.72
CA SER A 347 59.30 -3.76 14.68
C SER A 347 57.86 -4.32 14.77
N PRO A 348 57.32 -4.91 13.69
CA PRO A 348 55.99 -5.53 13.72
C PRO A 348 55.85 -6.64 14.78
N GLU A 349 56.92 -7.35 15.09
CA GLU A 349 56.95 -8.42 16.10
C GLU A 349 56.79 -7.86 17.53
N ASP A 350 57.26 -6.64 17.81
CA ASP A 350 57.11 -6.04 19.13
C ASP A 350 55.63 -5.80 19.49
N THR A 351 54.78 -5.61 18.48
CA THR A 351 53.33 -5.39 18.66
C THR A 351 52.60 -6.60 19.24
N GLU A 352 53.19 -7.80 19.15
CA GLU A 352 52.61 -9.06 19.67
C GLU A 352 52.47 -9.05 21.19
N HIS A 353 53.25 -8.20 21.86
CA HIS A 353 53.17 -8.00 23.31
C HIS A 353 52.02 -7.09 23.74
N SER A 354 51.30 -6.46 22.80
CA SER A 354 50.16 -5.61 23.12
C SER A 354 48.91 -6.41 23.50
N ASN A 355 48.07 -5.87 24.39
CA ASN A 355 46.75 -6.43 24.70
C ASN A 355 45.89 -6.53 23.43
N LEU A 356 45.94 -5.50 22.58
CA LEU A 356 45.21 -5.45 21.32
C LEU A 356 45.57 -6.62 20.39
N PHE A 357 46.86 -6.96 20.26
CA PHE A 357 47.29 -8.10 19.44
C PHE A 357 46.80 -9.44 20.03
N ARG A 358 46.88 -9.61 21.35
CA ARG A 358 46.35 -10.79 22.05
C ARG A 358 44.83 -10.95 21.86
N LEU A 359 44.08 -9.85 21.89
CA LEU A 359 42.63 -9.87 21.59
C LEU A 359 42.34 -10.31 20.14
N ALA A 360 43.18 -9.93 19.19
CA ALA A 360 43.06 -10.39 17.80
C ALA A 360 43.42 -11.88 17.64
N GLU A 361 44.35 -12.42 18.44
CA GLU A 361 44.62 -13.86 18.46
C GLU A 361 43.46 -14.68 19.02
N SER A 362 42.82 -14.18 20.08
CA SER A 362 41.68 -14.85 20.72
C SER A 362 40.32 -14.50 20.10
N TYR A 363 40.28 -13.74 19.01
CA TYR A 363 39.03 -13.30 18.39
C TYR A 363 38.19 -14.49 17.94
N GLU A 364 36.87 -14.44 18.16
CA GLU A 364 35.90 -15.41 17.67
C GLU A 364 34.74 -14.68 16.97
N PHE A 365 34.14 -15.30 15.96
CA PHE A 365 32.97 -14.71 15.32
C PHE A 365 31.78 -14.72 16.28
N PRO A 366 31.05 -13.61 16.43
CA PRO A 366 29.78 -13.61 17.14
C PRO A 366 28.77 -14.57 16.48
N ASN A 367 27.96 -15.24 17.30
CA ASN A 367 26.84 -16.08 16.82
C ASN A 367 25.72 -15.25 16.17
N ASP A 368 25.57 -13.99 16.59
CA ASP A 368 24.60 -13.07 16.02
C ASP A 368 25.07 -12.57 14.65
N VAL A 369 24.23 -12.75 13.64
CA VAL A 369 24.54 -12.40 12.24
C VAL A 369 24.88 -10.92 12.08
N ILE A 370 24.20 -10.04 12.83
CA ILE A 370 24.36 -8.60 12.72
C ILE A 370 25.64 -8.16 13.45
N GLU A 371 25.93 -8.71 14.62
CA GLU A 371 27.19 -8.44 15.33
C GLU A 371 28.39 -8.96 14.52
N SER A 372 28.25 -10.14 13.91
CA SER A 372 29.25 -10.67 12.98
C SER A 372 29.48 -9.72 11.80
N LEU A 373 28.40 -9.27 11.14
CA LEU A 373 28.49 -8.31 10.03
C LEU A 373 29.14 -6.98 10.46
N LEU A 374 28.80 -6.44 11.64
CA LEU A 374 29.41 -5.22 12.16
C LEU A 374 30.93 -5.38 12.29
N GLY A 375 31.41 -6.53 12.77
CA GLY A 375 32.85 -6.84 12.79
C GLY A 375 33.51 -6.72 11.40
N PHE A 376 32.87 -7.25 10.36
CA PHE A 376 33.34 -7.09 8.97
C PHE A 376 33.25 -5.64 8.49
N MET A 377 32.21 -4.89 8.85
CA MET A 377 32.06 -3.48 8.50
C MET A 377 33.18 -2.63 9.11
N TYR A 378 33.48 -2.80 10.41
CA TYR A 378 34.57 -2.09 11.07
C TYR A 378 35.93 -2.47 10.50
N LEU A 379 36.17 -3.77 10.24
CA LEU A 379 37.40 -4.20 9.58
C LEU A 379 37.56 -3.58 8.19
N GLN A 380 36.50 -3.58 7.37
CA GLN A 380 36.53 -2.96 6.06
C GLN A 380 36.75 -1.44 6.14
N LEU A 381 36.19 -0.77 7.15
CA LEU A 381 36.41 0.66 7.39
C LEU A 381 37.89 0.95 7.72
N ILE A 382 38.50 0.10 8.55
CA ILE A 382 39.95 0.16 8.87
C ILE A 382 40.79 -0.05 7.61
N LEU A 383 40.44 -1.01 6.76
CA LEU A 383 41.14 -1.25 5.49
C LEU A 383 41.13 -0.02 4.59
N GLU A 384 40.00 0.66 4.47
CA GLU A 384 39.85 1.85 3.61
C GLU A 384 40.53 3.09 4.20
N PHE A 385 40.48 3.23 5.52
CA PHE A 385 41.19 4.28 6.25
C PHE A 385 42.71 4.16 6.04
N LEU A 386 43.25 2.95 6.20
CA LEU A 386 44.67 2.66 6.02
C LEU A 386 45.12 2.82 4.57
N SER A 387 44.30 2.40 3.60
CA SER A 387 44.64 2.49 2.17
C SER A 387 44.45 3.89 1.59
N GLY A 388 43.81 4.82 2.31
CA GLY A 388 43.46 6.16 1.80
C GLY A 388 42.47 6.14 0.63
N ARG A 389 41.73 5.03 0.43
CA ARG A 389 40.86 4.83 -0.74
C ARG A 389 39.56 5.65 -0.65
N SER A 390 39.12 5.99 0.56
CA SER A 390 37.86 6.67 0.79
C SER A 390 37.92 7.52 2.06
N ASN A 391 37.15 8.61 2.09
CA ASN A 391 37.06 9.45 3.28
C ASN A 391 36.20 8.72 4.34
N PRO A 392 36.76 8.37 5.51
CA PRO A 392 36.04 7.71 6.59
C PRO A 392 34.80 8.47 7.05
N GLU A 393 34.80 9.81 6.97
CA GLU A 393 33.65 10.65 7.33
C GLU A 393 32.40 10.39 6.47
N HIS A 394 32.59 9.92 5.23
CA HIS A 394 31.46 9.59 4.34
C HIS A 394 30.95 8.16 4.53
N ILE A 395 31.75 7.26 5.12
CA ILE A 395 31.44 5.84 5.26
C ILE A 395 31.00 5.49 6.68
N ALA A 396 31.69 6.02 7.71
CA ALA A 396 31.35 5.78 9.11
C ALA A 396 29.85 5.94 9.45
N PRO A 397 29.09 6.88 8.85
CA PRO A 397 27.64 6.97 9.07
C PRO A 397 26.86 5.68 8.75
N VAL A 398 27.24 4.90 7.73
CA VAL A 398 26.54 3.65 7.39
C VAL A 398 26.76 2.57 8.45
N VAL A 399 27.98 2.49 8.98
CA VAL A 399 28.33 1.56 10.08
C VAL A 399 27.61 1.97 11.36
N ASN A 400 27.58 3.27 11.67
CA ASN A 400 26.90 3.79 12.85
C ASN A 400 25.38 3.56 12.80
N ARG A 401 24.74 3.70 11.63
CA ARG A 401 23.31 3.40 11.47
C ARG A 401 23.03 1.90 11.63
N MET A 402 23.88 1.03 11.06
CA MET A 402 23.77 -0.42 11.29
C MET A 402 23.89 -0.76 12.78
N SER A 403 24.88 -0.17 13.46
CA SER A 403 25.11 -0.38 14.89
C SER A 403 23.94 0.15 15.72
N ALA A 404 23.37 1.30 15.40
CA ALA A 404 22.21 1.86 16.09
C ALA A 404 20.96 0.97 15.95
N ASN A 405 20.72 0.44 14.75
CA ASN A 405 19.53 -0.37 14.44
C ASN A 405 19.67 -1.85 14.84
N ARG A 406 20.85 -2.31 15.27
CA ARG A 406 21.12 -3.76 15.51
C ARG A 406 20.13 -4.43 16.45
N LYS A 407 19.73 -3.74 17.52
CA LYS A 407 18.75 -4.27 18.50
C LYS A 407 17.37 -4.41 17.88
N ASP A 408 16.95 -3.45 17.08
CA ASP A 408 15.64 -3.47 16.42
C ASP A 408 15.60 -4.57 15.34
N ILE A 409 16.67 -4.70 14.55
CA ILE A 409 16.80 -5.77 13.54
C ILE A 409 16.70 -7.14 14.21
N ARG A 410 17.40 -7.35 15.33
CA ARG A 410 17.36 -8.60 16.10
C ARG A 410 15.98 -8.89 16.71
N LYS A 411 15.23 -7.85 17.08
CA LYS A 411 13.86 -7.99 17.60
C LYS A 411 12.88 -8.37 16.50
N VAL A 412 13.09 -7.92 15.27
CA VAL A 412 12.15 -8.10 14.16
C VAL A 412 12.43 -9.32 13.30
N PHE A 413 13.69 -9.70 13.09
CA PHE A 413 14.05 -10.79 12.17
C PHE A 413 14.51 -12.06 12.90
N ASP A 414 14.10 -13.22 12.37
CA ASP A 414 14.60 -14.53 12.74
C ASP A 414 15.42 -15.11 11.58
N THR A 415 16.75 -15.16 11.77
CA THR A 415 17.71 -15.61 10.76
C THR A 415 18.09 -17.08 10.87
N ASN A 416 17.49 -17.83 11.81
CA ASN A 416 17.87 -19.23 12.05
C ASN A 416 17.47 -20.19 10.92
N GLY A 417 16.60 -19.75 9.99
CA GLY A 417 16.16 -20.55 8.84
C GLY A 417 15.21 -21.71 9.18
N ASN A 418 14.76 -21.81 10.44
CA ASN A 418 13.89 -22.90 10.91
C ASN A 418 12.40 -22.68 10.60
N ARG A 419 12.02 -21.46 10.22
CA ARG A 419 10.63 -21.07 9.95
C ARG A 419 10.54 -20.52 8.54
N ASP A 420 9.42 -20.77 7.89
CA ASP A 420 9.07 -20.17 6.60
C ASP A 420 8.16 -18.96 6.81
N PHE A 421 8.34 -17.93 5.99
CA PHE A 421 7.55 -16.69 6.07
C PHE A 421 6.06 -16.93 5.80
N TRP A 422 5.74 -17.83 4.87
CA TRP A 422 4.37 -18.16 4.47
C TRP A 422 3.79 -19.29 5.31
N GLY A 423 4.63 -20.21 5.82
CA GLY A 423 4.17 -21.36 6.59
C GLY A 423 3.19 -22.20 5.77
N ASN A 424 2.00 -22.47 6.32
CA ASN A 424 0.89 -23.12 5.61
C ASN A 424 -0.17 -22.13 5.09
N SER A 425 0.13 -20.83 5.12
CA SER A 425 -0.77 -19.76 4.70
C SER A 425 -0.28 -19.08 3.43
N ASN A 426 -1.19 -18.38 2.78
CA ASN A 426 -0.90 -17.49 1.67
C ASN A 426 -1.35 -16.04 1.93
N PHE A 427 -1.83 -15.74 3.14
CA PHE A 427 -2.19 -14.40 3.57
C PHE A 427 -1.40 -14.03 4.83
N VAL A 428 -0.55 -13.01 4.73
CA VAL A 428 0.28 -12.56 5.84
C VAL A 428 -0.09 -11.13 6.22
N VAL A 429 -0.36 -10.89 7.50
CA VAL A 429 -0.51 -9.56 8.08
C VAL A 429 0.76 -9.23 8.87
N ILE A 430 1.41 -8.13 8.51
CA ILE A 430 2.52 -7.55 9.24
C ILE A 430 1.98 -6.43 10.12
N ASN A 431 1.77 -6.71 11.40
CA ASN A 431 1.29 -5.72 12.35
C ASN A 431 2.46 -4.90 12.88
N LEU A 432 2.42 -3.60 12.58
CA LEU A 432 3.45 -2.63 12.88
C LEU A 432 3.10 -1.74 14.06
N ASN A 433 1.94 -1.90 14.72
CA ASN A 433 1.45 -0.95 15.73
C ASN A 433 2.50 -0.63 16.83
N MET A 434 3.22 -1.66 17.31
CA MET A 434 4.26 -1.61 18.35
C MET A 434 5.70 -1.54 17.78
N VAL A 435 5.85 -1.07 16.54
CA VAL A 435 7.14 -0.84 15.90
C VAL A 435 7.50 0.65 15.94
N ASN A 436 8.78 0.96 16.16
CA ASN A 436 9.26 2.34 16.18
C ASN A 436 9.17 3.01 14.80
N LEU A 437 9.22 4.34 14.76
CA LEU A 437 8.99 5.10 13.52
C LEU A 437 10.01 4.77 12.41
N THR A 438 11.27 4.49 12.76
CA THR A 438 12.31 4.13 11.79
C THR A 438 11.97 2.80 11.11
N MET A 439 11.74 1.75 11.90
CA MET A 439 11.40 0.42 11.38
C MET A 439 10.02 0.38 10.71
N LYS A 440 9.04 1.18 11.16
CA LYS A 440 7.72 1.32 10.51
C LYS A 440 7.83 1.74 9.04
N LYS A 441 8.91 2.44 8.66
CA LYS A 441 9.15 2.86 7.28
C LYS A 441 10.05 1.90 6.51
N THR A 442 11.06 1.36 7.18
CA THR A 442 12.03 0.46 6.57
C THR A 442 11.45 -0.92 6.29
N LEU A 443 10.68 -1.50 7.21
CA LEU A 443 10.19 -2.89 7.08
C LEU A 443 9.24 -3.09 5.90
N PRO A 444 8.22 -2.24 5.66
CA PRO A 444 7.33 -2.43 4.50
C PRO A 444 8.06 -2.34 3.18
N LEU A 445 9.00 -1.38 3.05
CA LEU A 445 9.82 -1.24 1.85
C LEU A 445 10.70 -2.48 1.63
N LEU A 446 11.36 -2.96 2.68
CA LEU A 446 12.22 -4.13 2.64
C LEU A 446 11.44 -5.38 2.23
N LEU A 447 10.31 -5.64 2.90
CA LEU A 447 9.47 -6.82 2.65
C LEU A 447 8.79 -6.76 1.28
N ALA A 448 8.31 -5.59 0.86
CA ALA A 448 7.75 -5.40 -0.48
C ALA A 448 8.80 -5.67 -1.56
N LYS A 449 10.03 -5.15 -1.39
CA LYS A 449 11.14 -5.37 -2.34
C LYS A 449 11.54 -6.85 -2.39
N TRP A 450 11.70 -7.49 -1.24
CA TRP A 450 12.01 -8.92 -1.16
C TRP A 450 10.93 -9.77 -1.81
N ALA A 451 9.66 -9.58 -1.44
CA ALA A 451 8.55 -10.34 -1.99
C ALA A 451 8.38 -10.11 -3.50
N TYR A 452 8.61 -8.88 -3.98
CA TYR A 452 8.61 -8.55 -5.41
C TYR A 452 9.72 -9.30 -6.16
N ALA A 453 10.95 -9.31 -5.63
CA ALA A 453 12.08 -10.01 -6.22
C ALA A 453 11.87 -11.54 -6.24
N ASP A 454 11.40 -12.11 -5.13
CA ASP A 454 11.04 -13.53 -5.02
C ASP A 454 9.97 -13.91 -6.06
N LYS A 455 8.91 -13.11 -6.17
CA LYS A 455 7.85 -13.32 -7.16
C LYS A 455 8.35 -13.26 -8.60
N LYS A 456 9.29 -12.36 -8.90
CA LYS A 456 9.89 -12.18 -10.23
C LYS A 456 10.80 -13.36 -10.61
N ALA A 457 11.46 -13.97 -9.63
CA ALA A 457 12.29 -15.16 -9.81
C ALA A 457 11.49 -16.48 -9.79
N GLY A 458 10.32 -16.47 -9.15
CA GLY A 458 9.44 -17.62 -8.98
C GLY A 458 8.49 -17.90 -10.15
N ASP A 459 7.37 -18.53 -9.84
CA ASP A 459 6.39 -18.98 -10.83
C ASP A 459 5.68 -17.80 -11.55
N PRO A 460 5.77 -17.69 -12.89
CA PRO A 460 5.10 -16.63 -13.65
C PRO A 460 3.57 -16.71 -13.59
N TYR A 461 3.00 -17.89 -13.30
CA TYR A 461 1.56 -18.11 -13.22
C TYR A 461 0.98 -17.97 -11.80
N SER A 462 1.74 -17.38 -10.87
CA SER A 462 1.26 -17.00 -9.54
C SER A 462 1.03 -15.48 -9.46
N THR A 463 0.39 -15.02 -8.37
CA THR A 463 0.14 -13.61 -8.08
C THR A 463 0.61 -13.23 -6.68
N LEU A 464 1.05 -11.98 -6.53
CA LEU A 464 1.37 -11.35 -5.25
C LEU A 464 0.58 -10.06 -5.10
N SER A 465 -0.19 -9.94 -4.02
CA SER A 465 -0.88 -8.69 -3.65
C SER A 465 -0.19 -8.05 -2.46
N LEU A 466 0.37 -6.86 -2.67
CA LEU A 466 0.92 -6.00 -1.62
C LEU A 466 -0.14 -4.99 -1.19
N ILE A 467 -0.62 -5.12 0.04
CA ILE A 467 -1.72 -4.33 0.59
C ILE A 467 -1.11 -3.42 1.65
N ILE A 468 -1.17 -2.12 1.41
CA ILE A 468 -0.55 -1.11 2.27
C ILE A 468 -1.67 -0.26 2.86
N ASP A 469 -1.98 -0.50 4.14
CA ASP A 469 -2.83 0.43 4.86
C ASP A 469 -2.05 1.66 5.29
N GLU A 470 -2.75 2.79 5.44
CA GLU A 470 -2.17 4.09 5.79
C GLU A 470 -0.94 4.43 4.93
N ALA A 471 -1.04 4.21 3.61
CA ALA A 471 0.06 4.22 2.66
C ALA A 471 0.86 5.53 2.60
N HIS A 472 0.29 6.65 3.06
CA HIS A 472 1.03 7.91 3.20
C HIS A 472 2.22 7.79 4.17
N ASN A 473 2.23 6.83 5.11
CA ASN A 473 3.37 6.57 5.98
C ASN A 473 4.63 6.11 5.22
N ILE A 474 4.47 5.44 4.07
CA ILE A 474 5.55 4.87 3.26
C ILE A 474 5.66 5.56 1.90
N LEU A 475 4.63 6.25 1.41
CA LEU A 475 4.61 6.81 0.06
C LEU A 475 4.53 8.34 0.04
N SER A 476 4.77 8.99 1.18
CA SER A 476 4.74 10.45 1.27
C SER A 476 5.93 11.12 0.58
N ASN A 477 5.61 12.20 -0.16
CA ASN A 477 6.54 13.16 -0.76
C ASN A 477 7.03 14.24 0.21
N THR A 478 6.52 14.31 1.44
CA THR A 478 6.74 15.40 2.39
C THR A 478 7.34 14.88 3.71
N SER A 479 8.44 14.11 3.63
CA SER A 479 9.19 13.69 4.81
C SER A 479 10.35 14.64 5.13
N PHE A 480 10.15 15.57 6.07
CA PHE A 480 11.19 16.53 6.52
C PHE A 480 12.31 15.92 7.38
N ARG A 481 12.16 14.66 7.83
CA ARG A 481 13.07 14.00 8.79
C ARG A 481 13.96 12.92 8.16
N GLU A 482 13.87 12.71 6.85
CA GLU A 482 14.63 11.69 6.12
C GLU A 482 15.68 12.33 5.23
N THR A 483 16.71 11.56 4.86
CA THR A 483 17.61 11.98 3.78
C THR A 483 16.84 12.00 2.46
N GLU A 484 17.14 12.96 1.58
CA GLU A 484 16.50 13.02 0.26
C GLU A 484 16.75 11.72 -0.52
N SER A 485 17.94 11.15 -0.42
CA SER A 485 18.30 9.88 -1.07
C SER A 485 17.42 8.70 -0.63
N TRP A 486 17.11 8.59 0.67
CA TRP A 486 16.24 7.53 1.18
C TRP A 486 14.84 7.62 0.59
N LYS A 487 14.32 8.85 0.60
CA LYS A 487 12.97 9.16 0.16
C LYS A 487 12.81 8.87 -1.33
N ASP A 488 13.76 9.32 -2.15
CA ASP A 488 13.77 9.08 -3.58
C ASP A 488 13.80 7.58 -3.87
N TYR A 489 14.72 6.84 -3.22
CA TYR A 489 14.82 5.40 -3.38
C TYR A 489 13.52 4.65 -2.99
N ARG A 490 12.88 5.05 -1.88
CA ARG A 490 11.60 4.48 -1.41
C ARG A 490 10.50 4.69 -2.45
N LEU A 491 10.37 5.91 -2.96
CA LEU A 491 9.36 6.25 -3.97
C LEU A 491 9.65 5.54 -5.30
N GLU A 492 10.91 5.56 -5.76
CA GLU A 492 11.35 4.85 -6.98
C GLU A 492 11.01 3.36 -6.92
N THR A 493 11.25 2.71 -5.78
CA THR A 493 10.94 1.28 -5.60
C THR A 493 9.45 1.00 -5.78
N PHE A 494 8.57 1.77 -5.12
CA PHE A 494 7.13 1.57 -5.26
C PHE A 494 6.59 2.01 -6.62
N GLU A 495 7.17 3.04 -7.23
CA GLU A 495 6.86 3.42 -8.61
C GLU A 495 7.26 2.33 -9.60
N GLU A 496 8.41 1.66 -9.43
CA GLU A 496 8.80 0.51 -10.24
C GLU A 496 7.79 -0.64 -10.07
N ILE A 497 7.46 -1.02 -8.83
CA ILE A 497 6.51 -2.10 -8.54
C ILE A 497 5.15 -1.81 -9.17
N ILE A 498 4.68 -0.57 -9.13
CA ILE A 498 3.37 -0.21 -9.69
C ILE A 498 3.41 -0.08 -11.23
N LYS A 499 4.51 0.37 -11.82
CA LYS A 499 4.64 0.47 -13.29
C LYS A 499 4.89 -0.88 -13.96
N GLU A 500 5.66 -1.76 -13.32
CA GLU A 500 6.12 -3.03 -13.90
C GLU A 500 5.49 -4.27 -13.29
N GLY A 501 5.04 -4.21 -12.04
CA GLY A 501 4.61 -5.37 -11.26
C GLY A 501 3.50 -6.19 -11.93
N ARG A 502 2.58 -5.52 -12.64
CA ARG A 502 1.52 -6.18 -13.41
C ARG A 502 2.07 -7.22 -14.42
N LYS A 503 3.23 -6.98 -15.03
CA LYS A 503 3.87 -7.93 -15.97
C LYS A 503 4.28 -9.23 -15.28
N PHE A 504 4.49 -9.18 -13.97
CA PHE A 504 4.97 -10.29 -13.13
C PHE A 504 3.86 -10.86 -12.21
N GLY A 505 2.62 -10.40 -12.35
CA GLY A 505 1.50 -10.81 -11.48
C GLY A 505 1.54 -10.16 -10.10
N VAL A 506 2.18 -9.00 -9.95
CA VAL A 506 2.30 -8.26 -8.69
C VAL A 506 1.34 -7.07 -8.72
N PHE A 507 0.49 -6.98 -7.71
CA PHE A 507 -0.56 -5.98 -7.59
C PHE A 507 -0.43 -5.25 -6.26
N VAL A 508 -0.76 -3.95 -6.26
CA VAL A 508 -0.61 -3.09 -5.09
C VAL A 508 -1.95 -2.48 -4.76
N THR A 509 -2.37 -2.59 -3.51
CA THR A 509 -3.52 -1.89 -2.96
C THR A 509 -3.06 -0.87 -1.95
N LEU A 510 -3.44 0.38 -2.16
CA LEU A 510 -3.09 1.51 -1.31
C LEU A 510 -4.33 2.00 -0.58
N SER A 511 -4.34 1.98 0.74
CA SER A 511 -5.36 2.65 1.55
C SER A 511 -4.74 3.89 2.21
N SER A 512 -5.36 5.06 2.08
CA SER A 512 -4.84 6.29 2.69
C SER A 512 -5.91 7.36 2.90
N GLN A 513 -5.75 8.15 3.95
CA GLN A 513 -6.52 9.35 4.24
C GLN A 513 -5.92 10.65 3.72
N ARG A 514 -4.70 10.61 3.18
CA ARG A 514 -3.98 11.77 2.63
C ARG A 514 -3.52 11.49 1.20
N PRO A 515 -4.42 11.44 0.21
CA PRO A 515 -4.02 11.26 -1.18
C PRO A 515 -3.04 12.34 -1.66
N ASN A 516 -3.16 13.60 -1.21
CA ASN A 516 -2.23 14.65 -1.62
C ASN A 516 -0.78 14.42 -1.16
N ASP A 517 -0.56 13.65 -0.10
CA ASP A 517 0.80 13.34 0.37
C ASP A 517 1.48 12.28 -0.51
N ILE A 518 0.72 11.47 -1.24
CA ILE A 518 1.22 10.34 -2.05
C ILE A 518 1.66 10.83 -3.44
N SER A 519 2.70 10.21 -4.02
CA SER A 519 3.14 10.49 -5.40
C SER A 519 1.98 10.40 -6.40
N SER A 520 1.77 11.44 -7.20
CA SER A 520 0.75 11.44 -8.27
C SER A 520 1.01 10.37 -9.32
N THR A 521 2.29 10.02 -9.55
CA THR A 521 2.67 8.89 -10.41
C THR A 521 2.11 7.58 -9.85
N ILE A 522 2.16 7.37 -8.53
CA ILE A 522 1.63 6.17 -7.89
C ILE A 522 0.10 6.15 -7.98
N ILE A 523 -0.56 7.27 -7.66
CA ILE A 523 -2.03 7.35 -7.68
C ILE A 523 -2.56 7.08 -9.08
N SER A 524 -2.02 7.74 -10.11
CA SER A 524 -2.50 7.63 -11.50
C SER A 524 -2.34 6.24 -12.14
N GLN A 525 -1.53 5.36 -11.55
CA GLN A 525 -1.34 3.98 -12.02
C GLN A 525 -2.31 2.99 -11.36
N ALA A 526 -3.08 3.43 -10.35
CA ALA A 526 -4.19 2.62 -9.85
C ALA A 526 -5.25 2.46 -10.95
N HIS A 527 -5.78 1.24 -11.05
CA HIS A 527 -6.76 0.87 -12.06
C HIS A 527 -8.18 0.96 -11.53
N ASN A 528 -8.35 0.77 -10.21
CA ASN A 528 -9.63 0.85 -9.52
C ASN A 528 -9.49 1.70 -8.26
N TYR A 529 -10.49 2.54 -8.00
CA TYR A 529 -10.51 3.55 -6.96
C TYR A 529 -11.78 3.41 -6.14
N PHE A 530 -11.63 3.37 -4.82
CA PHE A 530 -12.72 3.49 -3.85
C PHE A 530 -12.52 4.78 -3.06
N ILE A 531 -13.30 5.81 -3.37
CA ILE A 531 -13.14 7.15 -2.81
C ILE A 531 -14.27 7.40 -1.83
N HIS A 532 -13.98 7.25 -0.55
CA HIS A 532 -14.85 7.64 0.55
C HIS A 532 -14.80 9.15 0.77
N ARG A 533 -15.55 9.62 1.77
CA ARG A 533 -15.60 11.04 2.13
C ARG A 533 -14.20 11.64 2.34
N LEU A 534 -13.88 12.65 1.52
CA LEU A 534 -12.72 13.53 1.62
C LEU A 534 -13.20 14.97 1.78
N ILE A 535 -12.59 15.72 2.70
CA ILE A 535 -13.01 17.10 3.04
C ILE A 535 -11.93 18.12 2.64
N ASN A 536 -10.67 17.73 2.67
CA ASN A 536 -9.55 18.60 2.35
C ASN A 536 -9.51 18.89 0.83
N GLN A 537 -9.42 20.18 0.46
CA GLN A 537 -9.40 20.60 -0.94
C GLN A 537 -8.18 20.10 -1.72
N ASN A 538 -7.00 20.03 -1.10
CA ASN A 538 -5.80 19.50 -1.75
C ASN A 538 -5.95 18.00 -2.04
N ASP A 539 -6.59 17.27 -1.12
CA ASP A 539 -6.87 15.84 -1.32
C ASP A 539 -7.88 15.63 -2.44
N LEU A 540 -8.96 16.41 -2.50
CA LEU A 540 -9.92 16.39 -3.61
C LEU A 540 -9.24 16.70 -4.95
N TYR A 541 -8.40 17.73 -4.99
CA TYR A 541 -7.66 18.10 -6.18
C TYR A 541 -6.66 17.03 -6.66
N ALA A 542 -6.04 16.31 -5.72
CA ALA A 542 -5.17 15.18 -6.05
C ALA A 542 -5.96 14.04 -6.71
N ILE A 543 -7.18 13.79 -6.24
CA ILE A 543 -8.11 12.81 -6.84
C ILE A 543 -8.57 13.27 -8.23
N GLU A 544 -9.05 14.52 -8.36
CA GLU A 544 -9.49 15.10 -9.64
C GLU A 544 -8.43 14.95 -10.74
N LYS A 545 -7.17 15.22 -10.40
CA LYS A 545 -6.04 15.13 -11.35
C LYS A 545 -5.63 13.71 -11.72
N SER A 546 -5.76 12.77 -10.79
CA SER A 546 -5.13 11.45 -10.91
C SER A 546 -6.10 10.36 -11.32
N VAL A 547 -7.40 10.52 -11.00
CA VAL A 547 -8.42 9.51 -11.24
C VAL A 547 -9.12 9.77 -12.57
N SER A 548 -8.81 8.92 -13.54
CA SER A 548 -9.54 8.91 -14.81
C SER A 548 -11.03 8.61 -14.56
N TYR A 549 -11.92 9.25 -15.34
CA TYR A 549 -13.36 8.95 -15.41
C TYR A 549 -14.26 9.47 -14.28
N ILE A 550 -13.83 10.38 -13.41
CA ILE A 550 -14.75 11.07 -12.47
C ILE A 550 -15.41 12.27 -13.15
N ASP A 551 -16.75 12.30 -13.17
CA ASP A 551 -17.51 13.48 -13.60
C ASP A 551 -17.62 14.52 -12.48
N ARG A 552 -17.83 15.78 -12.86
CA ARG A 552 -17.87 16.91 -11.92
C ARG A 552 -18.93 16.76 -10.82
N LEU A 553 -20.11 16.21 -11.14
CA LEU A 553 -21.15 15.97 -10.13
C LEU A 553 -20.70 14.95 -9.09
N THR A 554 -20.04 13.89 -9.55
CA THR A 554 -19.52 12.82 -8.70
C THR A 554 -18.44 13.37 -7.79
N GLU A 555 -17.53 14.21 -8.32
CA GLU A 555 -16.51 14.91 -7.54
C GLU A 555 -17.13 15.82 -6.47
N GLU A 556 -18.09 16.68 -6.86
CA GLU A 556 -18.80 17.59 -5.95
C GLU A 556 -19.55 16.82 -4.84
N SER A 557 -19.90 15.55 -5.06
CA SER A 557 -20.56 14.69 -4.07
C SER A 557 -19.61 14.09 -3.02
N ILE A 558 -18.30 13.96 -3.32
CA ILE A 558 -17.31 13.29 -2.43
C ILE A 558 -17.33 13.84 -0.99
N PRO A 559 -17.36 15.16 -0.76
CA PRO A 559 -17.38 15.72 0.60
C PRO A 559 -18.65 15.40 1.39
N THR A 560 -19.74 15.08 0.70
CA THR A 560 -21.07 14.85 1.28
C THR A 560 -21.38 13.39 1.54
N LEU A 561 -20.48 12.47 1.19
CA LEU A 561 -20.67 11.03 1.38
C LEU A 561 -20.86 10.67 2.86
N SER A 562 -21.83 9.81 3.14
CA SER A 562 -22.00 9.18 4.46
C SER A 562 -20.88 8.17 4.73
N THR A 563 -20.64 7.88 6.02
CA THR A 563 -19.75 6.78 6.42
C THR A 563 -20.23 5.47 5.80
N GLY A 564 -19.29 4.65 5.30
CA GLY A 564 -19.60 3.40 4.62
C GLY A 564 -19.96 3.56 3.14
N THR A 565 -20.09 4.80 2.64
CA THR A 565 -20.39 5.08 1.23
C THR A 565 -19.14 5.61 0.51
N CYS A 566 -18.87 5.11 -0.69
CA CYS A 566 -17.76 5.55 -1.53
C CYS A 566 -18.18 5.71 -3.00
N ILE A 567 -17.42 6.51 -3.75
CA ILE A 567 -17.41 6.46 -5.20
C ILE A 567 -16.44 5.37 -5.64
N PHE A 568 -16.94 4.38 -6.36
CA PHE A 568 -16.14 3.39 -7.07
C PHE A 568 -15.94 3.81 -8.52
N SER A 569 -14.70 3.92 -8.98
CA SER A 569 -14.35 4.23 -10.38
C SER A 569 -13.16 3.37 -10.80
N GLY A 570 -13.13 2.86 -12.03
CA GLY A 570 -11.99 2.06 -12.47
C GLY A 570 -12.24 1.26 -13.73
N VAL A 571 -11.24 0.48 -14.14
CA VAL A 571 -11.29 -0.35 -15.36
C VAL A 571 -12.40 -1.41 -15.33
N VAL A 572 -12.85 -1.79 -14.14
CA VAL A 572 -13.89 -2.79 -13.91
C VAL A 572 -15.29 -2.26 -14.22
N CYS A 573 -15.51 -0.95 -14.04
CA CYS A 573 -16.82 -0.35 -14.24
C CYS A 573 -16.76 0.72 -15.34
N PRO A 574 -17.66 0.68 -16.34
CA PRO A 574 -17.67 1.67 -17.41
C PRO A 574 -17.90 3.12 -16.93
N MET A 575 -18.51 3.29 -15.75
CA MET A 575 -18.86 4.60 -15.17
C MET A 575 -18.70 4.59 -13.64
N PRO A 576 -18.41 5.73 -13.00
CA PRO A 576 -18.35 5.81 -11.55
C PRO A 576 -19.67 5.43 -10.87
N LEU A 577 -19.59 4.66 -9.79
CA LEU A 577 -20.72 4.21 -8.99
C LEU A 577 -20.65 4.76 -7.58
N LYS A 578 -21.76 5.26 -7.07
CA LYS A 578 -21.90 5.54 -5.64
C LYS A 578 -22.34 4.27 -4.93
N LEU A 579 -21.42 3.66 -4.19
CA LEU A 579 -21.61 2.37 -3.53
C LEU A 579 -21.65 2.55 -2.01
N ARG A 580 -22.58 1.84 -1.36
CA ARG A 580 -22.56 1.57 0.07
C ARG A 580 -21.92 0.22 0.31
N ILE A 581 -20.82 0.20 1.04
CA ILE A 581 -20.10 -1.02 1.37
C ILE A 581 -20.83 -1.72 2.52
N ASN A 582 -21.05 -3.02 2.39
CA ASN A 582 -21.68 -3.81 3.44
C ASN A 582 -20.78 -3.84 4.68
N GLU A 583 -21.35 -3.62 5.86
CA GLU A 583 -20.63 -3.76 7.12
C GLU A 583 -20.31 -5.24 7.36
N LEU A 584 -19.06 -5.50 7.76
CA LEU A 584 -18.66 -6.83 8.20
C LEU A 584 -19.17 -7.10 9.62
N GLU A 585 -19.51 -8.35 9.90
CA GLU A 585 -19.78 -8.80 11.27
C GLU A 585 -18.56 -8.50 12.16
N ILE A 586 -18.80 -8.22 13.45
CA ILE A 586 -17.79 -7.70 14.38
C ILE A 586 -16.49 -8.52 14.38
N HIS A 587 -16.59 -9.85 14.40
CA HIS A 587 -15.43 -10.76 14.41
C HIS A 587 -14.63 -10.77 13.09
N HIS A 588 -15.28 -10.40 11.98
CA HIS A 588 -14.66 -10.27 10.66
C HIS A 588 -14.20 -8.84 10.35
N SER A 589 -14.69 -7.86 11.12
CA SER A 589 -14.41 -6.44 10.92
C SER A 589 -13.03 -6.04 11.45
N PRO A 590 -12.39 -5.03 10.87
CA PRO A 590 -11.17 -4.46 11.44
C PRO A 590 -11.47 -3.73 12.76
N HIS A 591 -10.57 -3.83 13.74
CA HIS A 591 -10.63 -3.13 15.03
C HIS A 591 -10.39 -1.62 14.89
N SER A 592 -11.29 -0.96 14.17
CA SER A 592 -11.23 0.47 13.84
C SER A 592 -12.07 1.34 14.78
N SER A 593 -12.83 0.72 15.70
CA SER A 593 -13.68 1.43 16.66
C SER A 593 -12.84 2.13 17.73
N THR A 594 -13.03 3.44 17.86
CA THR A 594 -12.51 4.20 19.01
C THR A 594 -13.11 3.62 20.29
N ILE A 595 -12.26 3.28 21.26
CA ILE A 595 -12.71 2.86 22.60
C ILE A 595 -13.59 3.97 23.17
N THR A 596 -14.82 3.62 23.52
CA THR A 596 -15.78 4.55 24.12
C THR A 596 -15.58 4.65 25.63
N PHE A 597 -15.96 5.78 26.24
CA PHE A 597 -15.85 5.92 27.69
C PHE A 597 -16.79 4.96 28.44
N GLU A 598 -17.89 4.58 27.80
CA GLU A 598 -18.83 3.58 28.28
C GLU A 598 -18.19 2.18 28.37
N GLU A 599 -17.41 1.78 27.36
CA GLU A 599 -16.66 0.51 27.38
C GLU A 599 -15.59 0.49 28.47
N ILE A 600 -14.95 1.62 28.76
CA ILE A 600 -13.98 1.73 29.86
C ILE A 600 -14.66 1.54 31.22
N SER A 601 -15.91 1.98 31.38
CA SER A 601 -16.65 1.85 32.65
C SER A 601 -17.07 0.41 32.98
N LEU A 602 -16.98 -0.51 32.00
CA LEU A 602 -17.33 -1.93 32.12
C LEU A 602 -16.11 -2.83 32.38
N LEU A 603 -14.89 -2.27 32.33
CA LEU A 603 -13.61 -2.92 32.66
C LEU A 603 -13.16 -2.53 34.06
#